data_AF-A0AAU7C5E9-F1
#
_entry.id   AF-A0AAU7C5E9-F1
#
_cell.length_a   1.000
_cell.length_b   1.000
_cell.length_c   1.000
_cell.angle_alpha   90.00
_cell.angle_beta   90.00
_cell.angle_gamma   90.00
#
_symmetry.space_group_name_H-M   'P 1'
#
loop_
_entity.id
_entity.type
_entity.pdbx_description
1 polymer ?
#
loop_
_entity_poly.entity_id
_entity_poly.type
_entity_poly.pdbx_seq_one_letter_code
_entity_poly.pdbx_strand_id
1 'polypeptide(L)'
;MDDYEKARAVVLDKNNSFAELSKWSGMSIPRLKQFRADPEKLKTAKWIAVHKLAEMYKEENKMNATIKNLVEEKIDRHITTVYDGNVVIKKDSVDVKNGRIRFWELGDVTSWIDLADINCTEDEARELVKNVVMNALFAISDKPVTTDFNVK
;
A
#
# COMPACT_ATOMS: atom_id res chain seq x y z
N MET A 1 0.06 -9.86 12.94
CA MET A 1 -1.31 -9.35 12.96
C MET A 1 -2.14 -10.30 13.79
N ASP A 2 -2.72 -9.84 14.90
CA ASP A 2 -3.55 -10.69 15.76
C ASP A 2 -4.93 -10.97 15.11
N ASP A 3 -5.71 -11.92 15.66
CA ASP A 3 -7.03 -12.27 15.13
C ASP A 3 -8.00 -11.07 15.14
N TYR A 4 -7.84 -10.14 16.10
CA TYR A 4 -8.67 -8.96 16.22
C TYR A 4 -8.37 -7.95 15.10
N GLU A 5 -7.10 -7.71 14.80
CA GLU A 5 -6.62 -6.87 13.71
C GLU A 5 -7.04 -7.43 12.36
N LYS A 6 -6.92 -8.76 12.17
CA LYS A 6 -7.38 -9.46 10.96
C LYS A 6 -8.89 -9.35 10.77
N ALA A 7 -9.67 -9.64 11.81
CA ALA A 7 -11.12 -9.50 11.79
C ALA A 7 -11.57 -8.05 11.54
N ARG A 8 -10.87 -7.09 12.14
CA ARG A 8 -11.09 -5.66 11.91
C ARG A 8 -10.86 -5.29 10.45
N ALA A 9 -9.77 -5.77 9.84
CA ALA A 9 -9.49 -5.53 8.42
C ALA A 9 -10.59 -6.09 7.53
N VAL A 10 -11.05 -7.33 7.79
CA VAL A 10 -12.13 -7.99 7.04
C VAL A 10 -13.45 -7.23 7.11
N VAL A 11 -13.83 -6.73 8.29
CA VAL A 11 -15.09 -5.99 8.49
C VAL A 11 -15.04 -4.58 7.87
N LEU A 12 -13.86 -3.97 7.85
CA LEU A 12 -13.65 -2.64 7.26
C LEU A 12 -13.54 -2.67 5.73
N ASP A 13 -13.19 -3.81 5.14
CA ASP A 13 -13.12 -3.99 3.70
C ASP A 13 -14.50 -3.85 3.03
N LYS A 14 -14.61 -2.98 2.01
CA LYS A 14 -15.86 -2.72 1.26
C LYS A 14 -16.16 -3.79 0.23
N ASN A 15 -15.17 -4.61 -0.11
CA ASN A 15 -15.32 -5.71 -1.05
C ASN A 15 -16.05 -6.90 -0.39
N ASN A 16 -15.93 -7.05 0.94
CA ASN A 16 -16.67 -8.06 1.68
C ASN A 16 -18.12 -7.64 1.90
N SER A 17 -19.06 -8.38 1.32
CA SER A 17 -20.48 -8.12 1.54
C SER A 17 -20.89 -8.49 2.96
N PHE A 18 -21.78 -7.70 3.58
CA PHE A 18 -22.30 -8.05 4.91
C PHE A 18 -23.07 -9.37 4.93
N ALA A 19 -23.61 -9.80 3.78
CA ALA A 19 -24.29 -11.09 3.64
C ALA A 19 -23.28 -12.25 3.78
N GLU A 20 -22.12 -12.17 3.14
CA GLU A 20 -21.06 -13.16 3.27
C GLU A 20 -20.47 -13.17 4.67
N LEU A 21 -20.15 -11.99 5.21
CA LEU A 21 -19.65 -11.86 6.59
C LEU A 21 -20.64 -12.45 7.59
N SER A 22 -21.94 -12.22 7.41
CA SER A 22 -22.99 -12.77 8.27
C SER A 22 -23.06 -14.30 8.17
N LYS A 23 -22.99 -14.84 6.96
CA LYS A 23 -23.03 -16.30 6.70
C LYS A 23 -21.86 -17.04 7.37
N TRP A 24 -20.66 -16.46 7.30
CA TRP A 24 -19.44 -17.08 7.83
C TRP A 24 -19.28 -16.90 9.34
N SER A 25 -19.39 -15.65 9.82
CA SER A 25 -19.21 -15.35 11.25
C SER A 25 -20.39 -15.78 12.11
N GLY A 26 -21.58 -15.99 11.50
CA GLY A 26 -22.84 -16.20 12.21
C GLY A 26 -23.38 -14.93 12.89
N MET A 27 -22.79 -13.77 12.61
CA MET A 27 -23.24 -12.50 13.17
C MET A 27 -24.34 -11.86 12.33
N SER A 28 -25.23 -11.11 12.95
CA SER A 28 -26.27 -10.37 12.23
C SER A 28 -25.69 -9.17 11.49
N ILE A 29 -26.24 -8.86 10.31
CA ILE A 29 -25.86 -7.71 9.48
C ILE A 29 -25.85 -6.38 10.28
N PRO A 30 -26.85 -6.06 11.14
CA PRO A 30 -26.82 -4.84 11.94
C PRO A 30 -25.59 -4.75 12.85
N ARG A 31 -25.14 -5.89 13.41
CA ARG A 31 -23.98 -5.94 14.30
C ARG A 31 -22.67 -5.76 13.53
N LEU A 32 -22.56 -6.33 12.33
CA LEU A 32 -21.44 -6.10 11.42
C LEU A 32 -21.37 -4.63 10.97
N LYS A 33 -22.52 -3.99 10.70
CA LYS A 33 -22.58 -2.54 10.41
C LYS A 33 -22.09 -1.69 11.59
N GLN A 34 -22.46 -2.06 12.82
CA GLN A 34 -21.97 -1.38 14.02
C GLN A 34 -20.45 -1.48 14.15
N PHE A 35 -19.86 -2.65 13.89
CA PHE A 35 -18.40 -2.81 13.93
C PHE A 35 -17.68 -2.03 12.84
N ARG A 36 -18.31 -1.86 11.69
CA ARG A 36 -17.75 -1.02 10.63
C ARG A 36 -17.79 0.47 11.00
N ALA A 37 -18.84 0.91 11.68
CA ALA A 37 -18.96 2.27 12.19
C ALA A 37 -18.05 2.52 13.41
N ASP A 38 -17.82 1.48 14.22
CA ASP A 38 -17.05 1.52 15.46
C ASP A 38 -16.28 0.20 15.67
N PRO A 39 -15.04 0.11 15.16
CA PRO A 39 -14.24 -1.11 15.21
C PRO A 39 -13.83 -1.55 16.61
N GLU A 40 -13.77 -0.64 17.58
CA GLU A 40 -13.39 -0.97 18.97
C GLU A 40 -14.40 -1.92 19.62
N LYS A 41 -15.68 -1.84 19.21
CA LYS A 41 -16.73 -2.77 19.67
C LYS A 41 -16.46 -4.22 19.29
N LEU A 42 -15.60 -4.48 18.32
CA LEU A 42 -15.23 -5.83 17.93
C LEU A 42 -14.48 -6.57 19.07
N LYS A 43 -13.87 -5.84 20.03
CA LYS A 43 -13.25 -6.42 21.26
C LYS A 43 -14.29 -7.01 22.22
N THR A 44 -15.53 -6.55 22.11
CA THR A 44 -16.66 -7.03 22.93
C THR A 44 -17.41 -8.19 22.28
N ALA A 45 -17.03 -8.57 21.05
CA ALA A 45 -17.64 -9.69 20.34
C ALA A 45 -17.19 -11.03 20.94
N LYS A 46 -17.97 -12.09 20.69
CA LYS A 46 -17.57 -13.46 21.08
C LYS A 46 -16.29 -13.84 20.32
N TRP A 47 -15.29 -14.36 21.04
CA TRP A 47 -14.01 -14.76 20.46
C TRP A 47 -14.15 -15.67 19.23
N ILE A 48 -15.08 -16.64 19.25
CA ILE A 48 -15.38 -17.53 18.11
C ILE A 48 -15.79 -16.74 16.85
N ALA A 49 -16.56 -15.66 17.00
CA ALA A 49 -16.98 -14.84 15.86
C ALA A 49 -15.83 -13.99 15.32
N VAL A 50 -14.98 -13.48 16.21
CA VAL A 50 -13.75 -12.75 15.84
C VAL A 50 -12.80 -13.70 15.09
N HIS A 51 -12.60 -14.91 15.61
CA HIS A 51 -11.75 -15.91 14.98
C HIS A 51 -12.25 -16.30 13.57
N LYS A 52 -13.56 -16.56 13.41
CA LYS A 52 -14.14 -16.84 12.09
C LYS A 52 -14.01 -15.68 11.10
N LEU A 53 -14.13 -14.44 11.57
CA LEU A 53 -13.87 -13.26 10.75
C LEU A 53 -12.37 -13.15 10.39
N ALA A 54 -11.48 -13.50 11.32
CA ALA A 54 -10.05 -13.55 11.08
C ALA A 54 -9.65 -14.68 10.10
N GLU A 55 -10.35 -15.81 10.09
CA GLU A 55 -10.14 -16.87 9.09
C GLU A 55 -10.53 -16.42 7.67
N MET A 56 -11.50 -15.52 7.54
CA MET A 56 -11.83 -14.88 6.26
C MET A 56 -10.80 -13.85 5.82
N TYR A 57 -9.85 -13.48 6.69
CA TYR A 57 -8.74 -12.62 6.32
C TYR A 57 -7.85 -13.40 5.37
N LYS A 58 -8.06 -13.18 4.08
CA LYS A 58 -7.04 -13.52 3.11
C LYS A 58 -5.88 -12.55 3.31
N GLU A 59 -4.66 -13.08 3.43
CA GLU A 59 -3.43 -12.32 3.16
C GLU A 59 -3.35 -12.00 1.66
N GLU A 60 -4.40 -11.43 1.09
CA GLU A 60 -4.45 -10.98 -0.29
C GLU A 60 -4.77 -9.49 -0.23
N ASN A 61 -3.74 -8.66 -0.21
CA ASN A 61 -3.72 -7.29 -0.75
C ASN A 61 -2.44 -6.56 -0.35
N LYS A 62 -1.30 -7.22 -0.51
CA LYS A 62 -0.05 -6.48 -0.70
C LYS A 62 0.60 -7.00 -1.95
N MET A 63 1.01 -6.06 -2.79
CA MET A 63 1.93 -6.30 -3.89
C MET A 63 3.01 -7.29 -3.42
N ASN A 64 3.20 -8.39 -4.16
CA ASN A 64 4.24 -9.37 -3.86
C ASN A 64 5.58 -8.63 -3.69
N ALA A 65 6.39 -8.98 -2.69
CA ALA A 65 7.64 -8.28 -2.39
C ALA A 65 8.59 -8.20 -3.59
N THR A 66 8.63 -9.24 -4.43
CA THR A 66 9.43 -9.26 -5.67
C THR A 66 8.89 -8.26 -6.69
N ILE A 67 7.56 -8.26 -6.90
CA ILE A 67 6.90 -7.31 -7.80
C ILE A 67 7.14 -5.89 -7.31
N LYS A 68 7.03 -5.66 -6.00
CA LYS A 68 7.29 -4.37 -5.37
C LYS A 68 8.69 -3.87 -5.66
N ASN A 69 9.71 -4.69 -5.43
CA ASN A 69 11.09 -4.30 -5.72
C ASN A 69 11.29 -3.96 -7.20
N LEU A 70 10.72 -4.76 -8.12
CA LEU A 70 10.80 -4.50 -9.56
C LEU A 70 10.10 -3.19 -9.97
N VAL A 71 8.97 -2.88 -9.34
CA VAL A 71 8.24 -1.61 -9.55
C VAL A 71 9.07 -0.44 -9.01
N GLU A 72 9.62 -0.54 -7.81
CA GLU A 72 10.48 0.50 -7.21
C GLU A 72 11.72 0.77 -8.07
N GLU A 73 12.42 -0.27 -8.52
CA GLU A 73 13.57 -0.14 -9.43
C GLU A 73 13.19 0.50 -10.78
N LYS A 74 11.99 0.22 -11.30
CA LYS A 74 11.52 0.84 -12.54
C LYS A 74 11.18 2.32 -12.33
N ILE A 75 10.57 2.68 -11.21
CA ILE A 75 10.28 4.08 -10.84
C ILE A 75 11.60 4.84 -10.67
N ASP A 76 12.54 4.32 -9.88
CA ASP A 76 13.83 4.96 -9.60
C ASP A 76 14.60 5.29 -10.90
N ARG A 77 14.67 4.32 -11.83
CA ARG A 77 15.30 4.52 -13.15
C ARG A 77 14.67 5.63 -13.99
N HIS A 78 13.36 5.87 -13.86
CA HIS A 78 12.68 6.92 -14.64
C HIS A 78 12.77 8.29 -13.98
N ILE A 79 12.83 8.36 -12.65
CA ILE A 79 12.97 9.64 -11.94
C ILE A 79 14.42 10.11 -11.87
N THR A 80 15.40 9.20 -11.85
CA THR A 80 16.82 9.51 -11.66
C THR A 80 17.52 9.65 -13.02
N THR A 81 18.02 10.84 -13.34
CA THR A 81 18.85 11.07 -14.54
C THR A 81 20.18 11.68 -14.14
N VAL A 82 21.29 11.20 -14.73
CA VAL A 82 22.63 11.77 -14.52
C VAL A 82 22.99 12.68 -15.69
N TYR A 83 23.29 13.95 -15.39
CA TYR A 83 23.78 14.94 -16.36
C TYR A 83 25.13 15.46 -15.88
N ASP A 84 26.18 15.30 -16.68
CA ASP A 84 27.52 15.84 -16.40
C ASP A 84 28.03 15.53 -14.99
N GLY A 85 27.77 14.32 -14.51
CA GLY A 85 28.14 13.85 -13.16
C GLY A 85 27.20 14.29 -12.04
N ASN A 86 26.20 15.13 -12.31
CA ASN A 86 25.18 15.56 -11.36
C ASN A 86 23.91 14.70 -11.50
N VAL A 87 23.45 14.17 -10.37
CA VAL A 87 22.20 13.40 -10.32
C VAL A 87 21.02 14.36 -10.19
N VAL A 88 20.04 14.26 -11.09
CA VAL A 88 18.81 15.06 -11.13
C VAL A 88 17.61 14.15 -10.95
N ILE A 89 16.69 14.53 -10.06
CA ILE A 89 15.44 13.79 -9.81
C ILE A 89 14.27 14.51 -10.48
N LYS A 90 13.67 13.86 -11.47
CA LYS A 90 12.49 14.32 -12.21
C LYS A 90 11.22 13.75 -11.58
N LYS A 91 10.70 14.45 -10.57
CA LYS A 91 9.52 14.00 -9.80
C LYS A 91 8.27 13.82 -10.66
N ASP A 92 8.14 14.62 -11.72
CA ASP A 92 6.99 14.61 -12.62
C ASP A 92 7.10 13.54 -13.73
N SER A 93 8.22 12.79 -13.78
CA SER A 93 8.42 11.69 -14.73
C SER A 93 7.60 10.45 -14.40
N VAL A 94 6.97 10.39 -13.22
CA VAL A 94 6.10 9.27 -12.82
C VAL A 94 4.87 9.81 -12.10
N ASP A 95 3.69 9.34 -12.50
CA ASP A 95 2.45 9.68 -11.79
C ASP A 95 1.47 8.49 -11.74
N VAL A 96 0.44 8.61 -10.89
CA VAL A 96 -0.58 7.56 -10.71
C VAL A 96 -1.94 8.11 -11.09
N LYS A 97 -2.52 7.57 -12.15
CA LYS A 97 -3.82 8.00 -12.67
C LYS A 97 -4.50 6.90 -13.48
N ASN A 98 -5.83 6.85 -13.41
CA ASN A 98 -6.66 5.93 -14.19
C ASN A 98 -6.31 4.45 -13.95
N GLY A 99 -6.04 4.08 -12.69
CA GLY A 99 -5.67 2.71 -12.34
C GLY A 99 -4.29 2.28 -12.85
N ARG A 100 -3.39 3.24 -13.12
CA ARG A 100 -2.04 2.99 -13.67
C ARG A 100 -0.97 3.81 -12.98
N ILE A 101 0.22 3.22 -12.87
CA ILE A 101 1.48 3.98 -12.72
C ILE A 101 1.96 4.31 -14.13
N ARG A 102 2.11 5.60 -14.45
CA ARG A 102 2.47 6.09 -15.79
C ARG A 102 3.87 6.68 -15.75
N PHE A 103 4.65 6.36 -16.78
CA PHE A 103 6.02 6.83 -16.94
C PHE A 103 6.06 7.83 -18.08
N TRP A 104 6.61 9.01 -17.82
CA TRP A 104 6.66 10.13 -18.74
C TRP A 104 8.09 10.40 -19.19
N GLU A 105 8.27 10.55 -20.50
CA GLU A 105 9.51 11.01 -21.11
C GLU A 105 9.19 12.11 -22.12
N LEU A 106 9.94 13.22 -22.07
CA LEU A 106 9.83 14.34 -23.02
C LEU A 106 8.41 14.92 -23.18
N GLY A 107 7.54 14.75 -22.18
CA GLY A 107 6.17 15.28 -22.18
C GLY A 107 5.09 14.27 -22.61
N ASP A 108 5.48 13.05 -22.99
CA ASP A 108 4.56 11.99 -23.37
C ASP A 108 4.66 10.78 -22.45
N VAL A 109 3.55 10.04 -22.28
CA VAL A 109 3.56 8.76 -21.56
C VAL A 109 4.17 7.69 -22.45
N THR A 110 5.34 7.17 -22.08
CA THR A 110 6.06 6.14 -22.85
C THR A 110 5.71 4.73 -22.43
N SER A 111 5.41 4.52 -21.14
CA SER A 111 4.98 3.22 -20.62
C SER A 111 4.11 3.35 -19.38
N TRP A 112 3.46 2.25 -18.98
CA TRP A 112 2.66 2.19 -17.77
C TRP A 112 2.69 0.79 -17.13
N ILE A 113 2.24 0.71 -15.88
CA ILE A 113 1.94 -0.53 -15.16
C ILE A 113 0.49 -0.45 -14.71
N ASP A 114 -0.32 -1.43 -15.11
CA ASP A 114 -1.70 -1.54 -14.65
C ASP A 114 -1.72 -1.98 -13.18
N LEU A 115 -2.43 -1.23 -12.34
CA LEU A 115 -2.47 -1.48 -10.90
C LEU A 115 -3.13 -2.83 -10.55
N ALA A 116 -4.03 -3.30 -11.43
CA ALA A 116 -4.67 -4.61 -11.30
C ALA A 116 -3.65 -5.76 -11.42
N ASP A 117 -2.63 -5.61 -12.27
CA ASP A 117 -1.61 -6.66 -12.51
C ASP A 117 -0.66 -6.83 -11.31
N ILE A 118 -0.51 -5.77 -10.51
CA ILE A 118 0.36 -5.74 -9.33
C ILE A 118 -0.42 -5.79 -8.01
N ASN A 119 -1.74 -6.03 -8.09
CA ASN A 119 -2.67 -6.07 -6.96
C ASN A 119 -2.48 -4.88 -5.99
N CYS A 120 -2.56 -3.67 -6.53
CA CYS A 120 -2.29 -2.42 -5.81
C CYS A 120 -3.43 -1.43 -6.01
N THR A 121 -3.74 -0.64 -4.98
CA THR A 121 -4.69 0.48 -5.08
C THR A 121 -3.99 1.77 -5.55
N GLU A 122 -4.75 2.76 -6.03
CA GLU A 122 -4.14 4.05 -6.42
C GLU A 122 -3.44 4.75 -5.26
N ASP A 123 -3.99 4.68 -4.04
CA ASP A 123 -3.40 5.34 -2.88
C ASP A 123 -2.09 4.66 -2.45
N GLU A 124 -2.03 3.33 -2.50
CA GLU A 124 -0.80 2.57 -2.26
C GLU A 124 0.26 2.86 -3.32
N ALA A 125 -0.13 2.95 -4.59
CA ALA A 125 0.78 3.28 -5.67
C ALA A 125 1.32 4.71 -5.56
N ARG A 126 0.48 5.68 -5.16
CA ARG A 126 0.92 7.07 -4.89
C ARG A 126 1.93 7.11 -3.75
N GLU A 127 1.66 6.39 -2.67
CA GLU A 127 2.58 6.32 -1.53
C GLU A 127 3.88 5.61 -1.91
N LEU A 128 3.84 4.57 -2.75
CA LEU A 128 5.01 3.90 -3.31
C LEU A 128 5.88 4.87 -4.12
N VAL A 129 5.30 5.56 -5.10
CA VAL A 129 6.02 6.55 -5.94
C VAL A 129 6.65 7.64 -5.07
N LYS A 130 5.89 8.17 -4.10
CA LYS A 130 6.39 9.18 -3.16
C LYS A 130 7.57 8.68 -2.35
N ASN A 131 7.50 7.45 -1.83
CA ASN A 131 8.60 6.86 -1.05
C ASN A 131 9.86 6.67 -1.89
N VAL A 132 9.73 6.21 -3.14
CA VAL A 132 10.87 6.07 -4.06
C VAL A 132 11.51 7.43 -4.35
N VAL A 133 10.69 8.46 -4.65
CA VAL A 133 11.18 9.82 -4.88
C VAL A 133 11.89 10.39 -3.64
N MET A 134 11.34 10.18 -2.44
CA MET A 134 11.97 10.62 -1.19
C MET A 134 13.29 9.91 -0.96
N ASN A 135 13.36 8.59 -1.16
CA ASN A 135 14.59 7.82 -1.01
C ASN A 135 15.68 8.29 -1.97
N ALA A 136 15.33 8.54 -3.24
CA ALA A 136 16.25 9.09 -4.22
C ALA A 136 16.76 10.48 -3.79
N LEU A 137 15.89 11.37 -3.28
CA LEU A 137 16.29 12.69 -2.78
C LEU A 137 17.26 12.58 -1.60
N PHE A 138 17.01 11.65 -0.68
CA PHE A 138 17.91 11.39 0.44
C PHE A 138 19.27 10.87 -0.01
N ALA A 139 19.31 10.03 -1.04
CA ALA A 139 20.57 9.47 -1.56
C ALA A 139 21.51 10.54 -2.15
N ILE A 140 20.97 11.66 -2.64
CA ILE A 140 21.77 12.77 -3.23
C ILE A 140 22.10 13.85 -2.18
N SER A 141 21.50 13.81 -0.99
CA SER A 141 21.77 14.80 0.05
C SER A 141 23.14 14.57 0.70
N ASP A 142 24.00 15.59 0.70
CA ASP A 142 25.35 15.64 1.31
C ASP A 142 25.41 15.38 2.84
N LYS A 143 24.28 15.05 3.47
CA LYS A 143 24.21 14.66 4.88
C LYS A 143 23.61 13.27 5.02
N PRO A 144 24.40 12.19 4.92
CA PRO A 144 23.93 10.90 5.36
C PRO A 144 23.51 11.00 6.83
N VAL A 145 22.32 10.45 7.16
CA VAL A 145 21.73 10.42 8.51
C VAL A 145 22.60 9.66 9.54
N THR A 146 23.77 9.16 9.14
CA THR A 146 24.72 8.46 9.99
C THR A 146 25.70 9.36 10.73
N THR A 147 25.71 10.68 10.48
CA THR A 147 26.78 11.55 11.01
C THR A 147 26.66 11.88 12.51
N ASP A 148 25.56 11.54 13.18
CA ASP A 148 25.36 11.84 14.62
C ASP A 148 25.19 10.61 15.53
N PHE A 149 25.61 9.41 15.12
CA PHE A 149 25.84 8.32 16.08
C PHE A 149 27.17 8.54 16.80
N ASN A 150 27.19 9.53 17.70
CA ASN A 150 28.26 9.72 18.64
C ASN A 150 28.16 8.61 19.70
N VAL A 151 28.82 7.48 19.43
CA VAL A 151 29.04 6.45 20.45
C VAL A 151 30.13 6.97 21.38
N LYS A 152 29.71 7.67 22.44
CA LYS A 152 30.54 7.93 23.63
C LYS A 152 29.81 7.44 24.86
#